data_AF-A0A965LYY6-F1
#
_entry.id   AF-A0A965LYY6-F1
#
_cell.length_a   1.000
_cell.length_b   1.000
_cell.length_c   1.000
_cell.angle_alpha   90.00
_cell.angle_beta   90.00
_cell.angle_gamma   90.00
#
_symmetry.space_group_name_H-M   'P 1'
#
loop_
_entity.id
_entity.type
_entity.pdbx_description
1 polymer ?
#
loop_
_entity_poly.entity_id
_entity_poly.type
_entity_poly.pdbx_seq_one_letter_code
_entity_poly.pdbx_strand_id
1 'polypeptide(L)' 'MTGFATALREGEAGSVSVEIRSVNARFLDLSFRAPDDLRAAEAALREQISAVVQRGKVECRISFRSATGRGSGQVIQT' A
#
# COMPACT_ATOMS: atom_id res chain seq x y z
N MET A 1 4.62 -6.86 -19.15
CA MET A 1 3.37 -6.11 -18.85
C MET A 1 3.46 -5.58 -17.43
N THR A 2 3.26 -4.28 -17.24
CA THR A 2 3.38 -3.60 -15.94
C THR A 2 2.05 -2.94 -15.61
N GLY A 3 1.56 -3.11 -14.38
CA GLY A 3 0.36 -2.45 -13.88
C GLY A 3 0.75 -1.35 -12.90
N PHE A 4 0.03 -0.23 -12.91
CA PHE A 4 0.17 0.84 -11.93
C PHE A 4 -1.23 1.24 -11.47
N ALA A 5 -1.42 1.39 -10.17
CA ALA A 5 -2.66 1.88 -9.58
C ALA A 5 -2.33 2.81 -8.42
N THR A 6 -3.11 3.87 -8.28
CA THR A 6 -3.05 4.77 -7.13
C THR A 6 -4.47 5.08 -6.68
N ALA A 7 -4.68 5.09 -5.37
CA ALA A 7 -5.95 5.39 -4.75
C ALA A 7 -5.71 6.33 -3.57
N LEU A 8 -6.38 7.47 -3.57
CA LEU A 8 -6.42 8.38 -2.44
C LEU A 8 -7.85 8.36 -1.88
N ARG A 9 -7.96 8.17 -0.57
CA ARG A 9 -9.23 8.27 0.12
C ARG A 9 -9.11 9.22 1.30
N GLU A 10 -9.94 10.24 1.28
CA GLU A 10 -10.05 11.20 2.37
C GLU A 10 -11.19 10.78 3.29
N GLY A 11 -11.01 11.01 4.58
CA GLY A 11 -11.99 10.73 5.61
C GLY A 11 -11.83 11.69 6.78
N GLU A 12 -12.77 11.64 7.71
CA GLU A 12 -12.83 12.53 8.87
C GLU A 12 -11.59 12.40 9.78
N ALA A 13 -10.99 11.20 9.82
CA ALA A 13 -9.77 10.92 10.58
C ALA A 13 -8.47 11.34 9.86
N GLY A 14 -8.50 11.60 8.55
CA GLY A 14 -7.30 11.84 7.75
C GLY A 14 -7.41 11.39 6.28
N SER A 15 -6.31 11.50 5.55
CA SER A 15 -6.18 11.00 4.18
C SER A 15 -5.29 9.75 4.12
N VAL A 16 -5.75 8.74 3.39
CA VAL A 16 -5.03 7.49 3.12
C VAL A 16 -4.71 7.47 1.63
N SER A 17 -3.43 7.32 1.28
CA SER A 17 -3.00 7.07 -0.09
C SER A 17 -2.40 5.67 -0.20
N VAL A 18 -2.83 4.94 -1.22
CA VAL A 18 -2.33 3.61 -1.56
C VAL A 18 -1.81 3.65 -3.00
N GLU A 19 -0.57 3.23 -3.19
CA GLU A 19 0.05 3.08 -4.50
C GLU A 19 0.45 1.62 -4.71
N ILE A 20 0.07 1.05 -5.85
CA ILE A 20 0.39 -0.33 -6.23
C ILE A 20 1.10 -0.32 -7.58
N ARG A 21 2.28 -0.93 -7.61
CA ARG A 21 3.04 -1.18 -8.84
C ARG A 21 3.16 -2.67 -9.06
N SER A 22 2.89 -3.13 -10.26
CA SER A 22 3.04 -4.52 -10.66
C SER A 22 3.92 -4.62 -11.89
N VAL A 23 4.81 -5.60 -11.92
CA VAL A 23 5.64 -5.91 -13.08
C VAL A 23 5.57 -7.40 -13.38
N ASN A 24 5.73 -7.74 -14.67
CA ASN A 24 5.79 -9.12 -15.10
C ASN A 24 7.07 -9.77 -14.56
N ALA A 25 6.92 -10.57 -13.52
CA ALA A 25 7.98 -11.37 -12.92
C ALA A 25 7.60 -12.85 -12.97
N ARG A 26 8.60 -13.73 -12.89
CA ARG A 26 8.39 -15.18 -12.96
C ARG A 26 7.66 -15.74 -11.74
N PHE A 27 7.89 -15.15 -10.57
CA PHE A 27 7.33 -15.58 -9.29
C PHE A 27 6.47 -14.47 -8.68
N LEU A 28 5.60 -14.84 -7.74
CA LEU A 28 4.87 -13.87 -6.92
C LEU A 28 5.81 -13.28 -5.89
N ASP A 29 6.05 -11.97 -5.98
CA ASP A 29 6.79 -11.21 -4.98
C ASP A 29 5.90 -10.07 -4.51
N LEU A 30 5.43 -10.15 -3.26
CA LEU A 30 4.54 -9.16 -2.65
C LEU A 30 5.32 -8.36 -1.61
N SER A 31 5.54 -7.08 -1.90
CA SER A 31 6.17 -6.15 -0.98
C SER A 31 5.15 -5.13 -0.51
N PHE A 32 4.95 -5.05 0.81
CA PHE A 32 4.09 -4.03 1.41
C PHE A 32 4.93 -3.09 2.25
N ARG A 33 4.62 -1.79 2.14
CA ARG A 33 5.18 -0.76 3.01
C ARG A 33 4.04 0.05 3.59
N ALA A 34 3.68 -0.24 4.85
CA ALA A 34 2.68 0.49 5.61
C ALA A 34 3.24 0.96 6.97
N PRO A 35 2.73 2.06 7.54
CA PRO A 35 2.96 2.42 8.94
C PRO A 35 2.42 1.33 9.89
N ASP A 36 3.01 1.19 11.08
CA ASP A 36 2.61 0.13 12.03
C ASP A 36 1.13 0.21 12.44
N ASP A 37 0.56 1.41 12.48
CA ASP A 37 -0.87 1.66 12.74
C ASP A 37 -1.81 0.97 11.71
N LEU A 38 -1.29 0.61 10.53
CA LEU A 38 -2.02 -0.02 9.44
C LEU A 38 -1.58 -1.46 9.15
N ARG A 39 -0.78 -2.09 10.03
CA ARG A 39 -0.32 -3.49 9.89
C ARG A 39 -1.45 -4.49 9.71
N ALA A 40 -2.57 -4.31 10.41
CA ALA A 40 -3.74 -5.18 10.27
C ALA A 40 -4.35 -5.10 8.86
N ALA A 41 -4.41 -3.89 8.29
CA ALA A 41 -4.86 -3.69 6.92
C ALA A 41 -3.86 -4.28 5.91
N GLU A 42 -2.56 -4.14 6.16
CA GLU A 42 -1.51 -4.76 5.35
C GLU A 42 -1.68 -6.29 5.25
N ALA A 43 -1.84 -6.96 6.40
CA ALA A 43 -1.99 -8.42 6.43
C ALA A 43 -3.22 -8.88 5.63
N ALA A 44 -4.36 -8.21 5.82
CA ALA A 44 -5.59 -8.51 5.09
C ALA A 44 -5.44 -8.26 3.58
N LEU A 45 -4.81 -7.16 3.18
CA LEU A 45 -4.56 -6.84 1.77
C LEU A 45 -3.61 -7.86 1.12
N ARG A 46 -2.58 -8.29 1.85
CA ARG A 46 -1.64 -9.32 1.39
C ARG A 46 -2.35 -10.63 1.09
N GLU A 47 -3.22 -11.08 1.98
CA GLU A 47 -3.99 -12.29 1.78
C GLU A 47 -4.88 -12.19 0.53
N GLN A 48 -5.65 -11.09 0.40
CA GLN A 48 -6.50 -10.85 -0.76
C GLN A 48 -5.72 -10.78 -2.08
N ILE A 49 -4.58 -10.08 -2.10
CA ILE A 49 -3.75 -9.97 -3.32
C ILE A 49 -3.14 -11.33 -3.67
N SER A 50 -2.66 -12.10 -2.69
CA SER A 50 -2.11 -13.44 -2.92
C SER A 50 -3.14 -14.44 -3.43
N ALA A 51 -4.42 -14.27 -3.09
CA ALA A 51 -5.50 -15.10 -3.57
C ALA A 51 -5.79 -14.89 -5.07
N VAL A 52 -5.52 -13.69 -5.61
CA VAL A 52 -5.83 -13.33 -6.99
C VAL A 52 -4.59 -13.35 -7.89
N VAL A 53 -3.45 -12.85 -7.39
CA VAL A 53 -2.21 -12.73 -8.14
C VAL A 53 -1.29 -13.89 -7.81
N GLN A 54 -1.11 -14.80 -8.75
CA GLN A 54 -0.23 -15.97 -8.58
C GLN A 54 1.18 -15.76 -9.15
N ARG A 55 1.38 -14.72 -9.96
CA ARG A 55 2.63 -14.48 -10.68
C ARG A 55 2.82 -12.98 -10.93
N GLY A 56 4.03 -12.49 -10.69
CA GLY A 56 4.40 -11.09 -10.85
C GLY A 56 4.94 -10.49 -9.57
N LYS A 57 5.68 -9.39 -9.70
CA LYS A 57 6.12 -8.64 -8.52
C LYS A 57 5.15 -7.49 -8.32
N VAL A 58 4.54 -7.40 -7.14
CA VAL A 58 3.61 -6.36 -6.73
C VAL A 58 4.20 -5.63 -5.53
N GLU A 59 4.43 -4.34 -5.68
CA GLU A 59 4.82 -3.44 -4.60
C GLU A 59 3.61 -2.57 -4.22
N CYS A 60 3.19 -2.63 -2.96
CA CYS A 60 2.10 -1.85 -2.40
C CYS A 60 2.64 -0.92 -1.32
N ARG A 61 2.44 0.38 -1.50
CA ARG A 61 2.84 1.42 -0.55
C ARG A 61 1.60 2.10 -0.02
N ILE A 62 1.45 2.08 1.30
CA ILE A 62 0.35 2.72 2.01
C ILE A 62 0.94 3.91 2.78
N SER A 63 0.28 5.06 2.71
CA SER A 63 0.64 6.22 3.51
C SER A 63 -0.62 6.82 4.11
N PHE A 64 -0.53 7.17 5.39
CA PHE A 64 -1.64 7.74 6.13
C PHE A 64 -1.23 9.09 6.69
N ARG A 65 -2.12 10.06 6.53
CA ARG A 65 -1.97 11.41 7.05
C ARG A 65 -3.19 11.74 7.89
N SER A 66 -3.02 11.76 9.21
CA SER A 66 -4.07 12.12 10.16
C SER A 66 -4.54 13.57 9.99
N ALA A 67 -5.86 13.83 10.04
CA ALA A 67 -6.44 15.18 9.92
C ALA A 67 -6.20 16.04 11.17
N THR A 68 -6.19 15.43 12.35
CA THR A 68 -5.69 16.03 13.59
C THR A 68 -4.21 15.69 13.70
N GLY A 69 -3.31 16.66 13.67
CA GLY A 69 -1.86 16.49 13.57
C GLY A 69 -1.20 15.63 14.66
N ARG A 70 -1.34 14.31 14.57
CA ARG A 70 -0.49 13.29 15.18
C ARG A 70 -0.29 12.16 14.18
N GLY A 71 0.42 12.48 13.09
CA GLY A 71 0.86 11.50 12.11
C GLY A 71 2.28 11.07 12.43
N SER A 72 2.42 9.97 13.16
CA SER A 72 3.64 9.17 13.26
C SER A 72 4.02 8.65 11.86
N GLY A 73 5.08 9.20 11.26
CA GLY A 73 5.75 8.72 10.04
C GLY A 73 4.97 8.97 8.73
N GLN A 74 5.53 9.48 7.64
CA GLN A 74 6.92 9.52 7.21
C GLN A 74 7.10 10.65 6.17
N VAL A 75 8.28 11.28 6.23
CA VAL A 75 8.81 12.31 5.32
C VAL A 75 8.78 11.83 3.87
N ILE A 76 8.20 12.62 2.97
CA ILE A 76 8.42 12.49 1.52
C ILE A 76 9.55 13.49 1.20
N GLN A 77 10.77 12.97 1.03
CA GLN A 77 11.94 13.77 0.67
C GLN A 77 11.78 14.39 -0.72
N THR A 78 12.25 15.63 -0.81
CA THR A 78 12.47 16.48 -2.00
C THR A 78 13.40 15.84 -3.01
#